data_AF-A0A561VZ62-F1
#
_entry.id   AF-A0A561VZ62-F1
#
_cell.length_a   1.000
_cell.length_b   1.000
_cell.length_c   1.000
_cell.angle_alpha   90.00
_cell.angle_beta   90.00
_cell.angle_gamma   90.00
#
_symmetry.space_group_name_H-M   'P 1'
#
loop_
_entity.id
_entity.type
_entity.pdbx_description
1 polymer ?
#
loop_
_entity_poly.entity_id
_entity_poly.type
_entity_poly.pdbx_seq_one_letter_code
_entity_poly.pdbx_strand_id
1 'polypeptide(L)'
;MTDAGDGRPTPRAGLAERQAELVAALVAGGPPPAGFAPGPLAATRAALLRKRAGDVARHWPLLAAGLGVGWSTTFADWAARRPTAGSLRDGWDLARALRDQHALPPPAAEELALREARLRYDGRRTPRPRRVPAVGRAGGAVAVQIAGRVRLLRPAPRP
;
A
#
# COMPACT_ATOMS: atom_id res chain seq x y z
N MET A 1 35.08 43.91 9.11
CA MET A 1 34.10 43.10 9.86
C MET A 1 32.93 42.79 8.96
N THR A 2 32.97 41.62 8.30
CA THR A 2 31.84 40.74 7.94
C THR A 2 32.47 39.61 7.11
N ASP A 3 32.63 38.48 7.78
CA ASP A 3 33.05 37.21 7.22
C ASP A 3 31.92 36.70 6.32
N ALA A 4 32.15 36.71 5.00
CA ALA A 4 31.25 36.11 4.03
C ALA A 4 31.46 34.60 4.09
N GLY A 5 30.76 33.95 5.01
CA GLY A 5 30.69 32.50 5.12
C GLY A 5 30.31 31.89 3.77
N ASP A 6 31.30 31.27 3.14
CA ASP A 6 31.22 30.51 1.90
C ASP A 6 30.09 29.49 2.00
N GLY A 7 28.99 29.73 1.27
CA GLY A 7 27.77 28.93 1.26
C GLY A 7 27.93 27.54 0.64
N ARG A 8 29.15 26.99 0.60
CA ARG A 8 29.40 25.63 0.13
C ARG A 8 28.84 24.63 1.16
N PRO A 9 27.94 23.72 0.75
CA PRO A 9 27.43 22.68 1.64
C PRO A 9 28.60 21.91 2.24
N THR A 10 28.59 21.72 3.56
CA THR A 10 29.61 20.89 4.21
C THR A 10 29.57 19.48 3.61
N PRO A 11 30.70 18.75 3.54
CA PRO A 11 30.75 17.41 2.95
C PRO A 11 29.69 16.44 3.50
N ARG A 12 29.26 16.65 4.74
CA ARG A 12 28.21 15.87 5.42
C ARG A 12 26.79 16.23 4.96
N ALA A 13 26.51 17.50 4.63
CA ALA A 13 25.25 17.91 4.02
C ALA A 13 25.10 17.32 2.60
N GLY A 14 26.17 17.36 1.80
CA GLY A 14 26.17 16.74 0.46
C GLY A 14 25.97 15.21 0.49
N LEU A 15 26.52 14.52 1.49
CA LEU A 15 26.28 13.08 1.67
C LEU A 15 24.83 12.76 2.02
N ALA A 16 24.22 13.51 2.94
CA ALA A 16 22.85 13.28 3.35
C ALA A 16 21.87 13.48 2.18
N GLU A 17 22.11 14.49 1.34
CA GLU A 17 21.33 14.74 0.12
C GLU A 17 21.44 13.59 -0.88
N ARG A 18 22.67 13.09 -1.12
CA ARG A 18 22.90 11.92 -2.00
C ARG A 18 22.26 10.64 -1.46
N GLN A 19 22.27 10.44 -0.15
CA GLN A 19 21.59 9.31 0.49
C GLN A 19 20.07 9.43 0.35
N ALA A 20 19.52 10.63 0.51
CA ALA A 20 18.09 10.88 0.31
C ALA A 20 17.69 10.64 -1.16
N GLU A 21 18.51 11.08 -2.11
CA GLU A 21 18.33 10.83 -3.55
C GLU A 21 18.31 9.32 -3.85
N LEU A 22 19.26 8.55 -3.29
CA LEU A 22 19.29 7.10 -3.43
C LEU A 22 18.05 6.41 -2.83
N VAL A 23 17.64 6.82 -1.63
CA VAL A 23 16.44 6.27 -0.98
C VAL A 23 15.19 6.60 -1.78
N ALA A 24 15.08 7.82 -2.32
CA ALA A 24 13.98 8.22 -3.18
C ALA A 24 13.94 7.39 -4.48
N ALA A 25 15.09 7.17 -5.11
CA ALA A 25 15.19 6.32 -6.30
C ALA A 25 14.76 4.86 -6.01
N LEU A 26 15.18 4.31 -4.87
CA LEU A 26 14.84 2.95 -4.45
C LEU A 26 13.35 2.78 -4.10
N VAL A 27 12.72 3.77 -3.47
CA VAL A 27 11.37 3.65 -2.91
C VAL A 27 10.28 4.20 -3.84
N ALA A 28 10.51 5.35 -4.46
CA ALA A 28 9.54 6.01 -5.34
C ALA A 28 9.78 5.70 -6.83
N GLY A 29 10.97 5.20 -7.16
CA GLY A 29 11.22 4.61 -8.46
C GLY A 29 11.80 5.53 -9.52
N GLY A 30 12.56 6.55 -9.10
CA GLY A 30 13.26 7.47 -9.98
C GLY A 30 14.48 6.87 -10.69
N PRO A 31 15.13 7.66 -11.56
CA PRO A 31 16.36 7.23 -12.23
C PRO A 31 17.48 6.93 -11.22
N PRO A 32 18.44 6.06 -11.57
CA PRO A 32 19.61 5.81 -10.73
C PRO A 32 20.39 7.12 -10.52
N PRO A 33 20.72 7.49 -9.27
CA PRO A 33 21.59 8.63 -9.02
C PRO A 33 22.96 8.43 -9.68
N ALA A 34 23.63 9.53 -10.02
CA ALA A 34 24.96 9.47 -10.61
C ALA A 34 25.93 8.63 -9.75
N GLY A 35 26.71 7.76 -10.39
CA GLY A 35 27.66 6.88 -9.71
C GLY A 35 27.08 5.55 -9.21
N PHE A 36 25.77 5.31 -9.33
CA PHE A 36 25.16 4.02 -9.00
C PHE A 36 24.92 3.18 -10.26
N ALA A 37 25.35 1.91 -10.20
CA ALA A 37 25.10 0.95 -11.27
C ALA A 37 23.59 0.61 -11.34
N PRO A 38 22.95 0.72 -12.52
CA PRO A 38 21.51 0.48 -12.66
C PRO A 38 21.07 -0.94 -12.27
N GLY A 39 21.89 -1.96 -12.58
CA GLY A 39 21.58 -3.37 -12.31
C GLY A 39 21.42 -3.69 -10.82
N PRO A 40 22.44 -3.46 -9.98
CA PRO A 40 22.34 -3.61 -8.53
C PRO A 40 21.20 -2.79 -7.92
N LEU A 41 20.97 -1.56 -8.39
CA LEU A 41 19.90 -0.71 -7.89
C LEU A 41 18.51 -1.31 -8.18
N ALA A 42 18.31 -1.83 -9.40
CA ALA A 42 17.08 -2.52 -9.78
C ALA A 42 16.86 -3.79 -8.94
N ALA A 43 17.92 -4.56 -8.67
CA ALA A 43 17.85 -5.75 -7.83
C ALA A 43 17.46 -5.41 -6.38
N THR A 44 18.04 -4.36 -5.81
CA THR A 44 17.68 -3.86 -4.47
C THR A 44 16.22 -3.40 -4.42
N ARG A 45 15.76 -2.66 -5.43
CA ARG A 45 14.36 -2.22 -5.54
C ARG A 45 13.40 -3.42 -5.60
N ALA A 46 13.72 -4.44 -6.38
CA ALA A 46 12.92 -5.67 -6.44
C ALA A 46 12.88 -6.40 -5.08
N ALA A 47 14.00 -6.47 -4.36
CA ALA A 47 14.05 -7.05 -3.01
C ALA A 47 13.18 -6.26 -2.01
N LEU A 48 13.21 -4.93 -2.05
CA LEU A 48 12.38 -4.07 -1.21
C LEU A 48 10.89 -4.25 -1.52
N LEU A 49 10.50 -4.33 -2.79
CA LEU A 49 9.11 -4.60 -3.19
C LEU A 49 8.63 -5.96 -2.69
N ARG A 50 9.46 -7.01 -2.79
CA ARG A 50 9.13 -8.34 -2.23
C ARG A 50 8.95 -8.29 -0.71
N LYS A 51 9.82 -7.58 0.01
CA LYS A 51 9.69 -7.38 1.46
C LYS A 51 8.36 -6.69 1.79
N ARG A 52 8.05 -5.58 1.10
CA ARG A 52 6.79 -4.86 1.27
C ARG A 52 5.57 -5.75 0.98
N ALA A 53 5.62 -6.56 -0.07
CA ALA A 53 4.55 -7.51 -0.39
C ALA A 53 4.31 -8.51 0.75
N GLY A 54 5.38 -9.03 1.36
CA GLY A 54 5.29 -9.90 2.53
C GLY A 54 4.67 -9.19 3.75
N ASP A 55 5.06 -7.95 4.01
CA ASP A 55 4.53 -7.16 5.13
C ASP A 55 3.04 -6.85 4.94
N VAL A 56 2.62 -6.53 3.70
CA VAL A 56 1.21 -6.28 3.34
C VAL A 56 0.39 -7.56 3.43
N ALA A 57 0.90 -8.71 2.96
CA ALA A 57 0.19 -9.98 3.05
C ALA A 57 -0.15 -10.37 4.49
N ARG A 58 0.72 -10.06 5.45
CA ARG A 58 0.43 -10.28 6.88
C ARG A 58 -0.72 -9.40 7.40
N HIS A 59 -0.88 -8.20 6.85
CA HIS A 59 -1.98 -7.31 7.19
C HIS A 59 -3.25 -7.63 6.41
N TRP A 60 -3.14 -8.15 5.19
CA TRP A 60 -4.22 -8.40 4.24
C TRP A 60 -4.22 -9.86 3.75
N PRO A 61 -4.46 -10.84 4.64
CA PRO A 61 -4.25 -12.25 4.33
C PRO A 61 -5.23 -12.79 3.30
N LEU A 62 -6.49 -12.32 3.26
CA LEU A 62 -7.47 -12.82 2.28
C LEU A 62 -7.24 -12.20 0.91
N LEU A 63 -6.77 -10.95 0.85
CA LEU A 63 -6.29 -10.35 -0.39
C LEU A 63 -5.11 -11.13 -0.99
N ALA A 64 -4.09 -11.42 -0.18
CA ALA A 64 -2.92 -12.17 -0.63
C ALA A 64 -3.28 -13.61 -1.04
N ALA A 65 -4.07 -14.31 -0.23
CA ALA A 65 -4.53 -15.66 -0.55
C ALA A 65 -5.40 -15.69 -1.82
N GLY A 66 -6.28 -14.70 -2.01
CA GLY A 66 -7.14 -14.61 -3.19
C GLY A 66 -6.38 -14.40 -4.50
N LEU A 67 -5.23 -13.73 -4.46
CA LEU A 67 -4.34 -13.55 -5.62
C LEU A 67 -3.35 -14.73 -5.80
N GLY A 68 -3.17 -15.54 -4.75
CA GLY A 68 -2.36 -16.76 -4.78
C GLY A 68 -0.93 -16.51 -5.28
N VAL A 69 -0.48 -17.32 -6.23
CA VAL A 69 0.86 -17.20 -6.85
C VAL A 69 1.09 -15.83 -7.52
N GLY A 70 0.02 -15.14 -7.94
CA GLY A 70 0.07 -13.82 -8.56
C GLY A 70 0.28 -12.67 -7.57
N TRP A 71 0.23 -12.93 -6.26
CA TRP A 71 0.32 -11.90 -5.21
C TRP A 71 1.54 -10.99 -5.37
N SER A 72 2.74 -11.57 -5.42
CA SER A 72 4.00 -10.83 -5.41
C SER A 72 4.13 -9.93 -6.65
N THR A 73 3.76 -10.45 -7.82
CA THR A 73 3.81 -9.71 -9.09
C THR A 73 2.79 -8.58 -9.10
N THR A 74 1.52 -8.89 -8.77
CA THR A 74 0.44 -7.89 -8.72
C THR A 74 0.76 -6.75 -7.76
N PHE A 75 1.28 -7.09 -6.57
CA PHE A 75 1.70 -6.08 -5.60
C PHE A 75 2.88 -5.26 -6.10
N ALA A 76 3.91 -5.90 -6.65
CA ALA A 76 5.10 -5.21 -7.14
C ALA A 76 4.77 -4.23 -8.28
N ASP A 77 3.93 -4.63 -9.23
CA ASP A 77 3.51 -3.79 -10.36
C ASP A 77 2.70 -2.59 -9.89
N TRP A 78 1.78 -2.81 -8.95
CA TRP A 78 1.02 -1.73 -8.32
C TRP A 78 1.94 -0.81 -7.50
N ALA A 79 2.88 -1.33 -6.72
CA ALA A 79 3.71 -0.54 -5.83
C ALA A 79 4.92 0.12 -6.52
N ALA A 80 5.30 -0.31 -7.73
CA ALA A 80 6.55 0.06 -8.38
C ALA A 80 6.83 1.57 -8.41
N ARG A 81 5.80 2.40 -8.61
CA ARG A 81 5.91 3.88 -8.70
C ARG A 81 5.20 4.60 -7.55
N ARG A 82 4.98 3.91 -6.44
CA ARG A 82 4.21 4.43 -5.30
C ARG A 82 5.05 4.37 -4.03
N PRO A 83 5.31 5.53 -3.39
CA PRO A 83 5.83 5.55 -2.02
C PRO A 83 4.93 4.70 -1.12
N THR A 84 5.50 4.07 -0.10
CA THR A 84 4.68 3.32 0.85
C THR A 84 3.90 4.26 1.76
N ALA A 85 2.63 3.93 1.98
CA ALA A 85 1.79 4.50 3.04
C ALA A 85 1.78 3.60 4.28
N GLY A 86 2.59 2.53 4.32
CA GLY A 86 2.58 1.50 5.35
C GLY A 86 1.61 0.36 5.02
N SER A 87 1.91 -0.85 5.51
CA SER A 87 1.34 -2.11 5.03
C SER A 87 -0.19 -2.18 5.08
N LEU A 88 -0.80 -1.61 6.11
CA LEU A 88 -2.25 -1.54 6.25
C LEU A 88 -2.90 -0.71 5.14
N ARG A 89 -2.35 0.47 4.84
CA ARG A 89 -2.88 1.41 3.84
C ARG A 89 -2.56 0.92 2.42
N ASP A 90 -1.35 0.43 2.20
CA ASP A 90 -0.92 -0.12 0.90
C ASP A 90 -1.86 -1.27 0.45
N GLY A 91 -2.21 -2.20 1.34
CA GLY A 91 -3.16 -3.27 0.99
C GLY A 91 -4.59 -2.77 0.75
N TRP A 92 -5.02 -1.70 1.44
CA TRP A 92 -6.33 -1.09 1.23
C TRP A 92 -6.44 -0.46 -0.16
N ASP A 93 -5.44 0.35 -0.51
CA ASP A 93 -5.40 1.07 -1.78
C ASP A 93 -5.22 0.10 -2.96
N LEU A 94 -4.47 -1.00 -2.78
CA LEU A 94 -4.42 -2.09 -3.75
C LEU A 94 -5.78 -2.78 -3.90
N ALA A 95 -6.46 -3.13 -2.82
CA ALA A 95 -7.77 -3.79 -2.88
C ALA A 95 -8.82 -2.92 -3.59
N ARG A 96 -8.81 -1.61 -3.35
CA ARG A 96 -9.66 -0.65 -4.09
C ARG A 96 -9.30 -0.58 -5.57
N ALA A 97 -8.01 -0.47 -5.90
CA ALA A 97 -7.57 -0.43 -7.29
C ALA A 97 -7.98 -1.70 -8.05
N LEU A 98 -7.89 -2.89 -7.44
CA LEU A 98 -8.35 -4.14 -8.04
C LEU A 98 -9.86 -4.21 -8.18
N ARG A 99 -10.63 -3.65 -7.22
CA ARG A 99 -12.09 -3.56 -7.31
C ARG A 99 -12.51 -2.70 -8.49
N ASP A 100 -11.88 -1.54 -8.66
CA ASP A 100 -12.16 -0.61 -9.76
C ASP A 100 -11.82 -1.22 -11.13
N GLN A 101 -10.84 -2.12 -11.16
CA GLN A 101 -10.45 -2.91 -12.34
C GLN A 101 -11.28 -4.20 -12.51
N HIS A 102 -12.27 -4.46 -11.65
CA HIS A 102 -13.04 -5.72 -11.64
C HIS A 102 -12.19 -7.00 -11.51
N ALA A 103 -11.01 -6.87 -10.91
CA ALA A 103 -10.03 -7.94 -10.73
C ALA A 103 -9.89 -8.39 -9.26
N LEU A 104 -10.70 -7.85 -8.34
CA LEU A 104 -10.62 -8.18 -6.92
C LEU A 104 -11.23 -9.57 -6.63
N PRO A 105 -10.45 -10.54 -6.12
CA PRO A 105 -10.99 -11.86 -5.78
C PRO A 105 -12.08 -11.79 -4.69
N PRO A 106 -13.07 -12.71 -4.68
CA PRO A 106 -14.16 -12.64 -3.70
C PRO A 106 -13.72 -12.62 -2.22
N PRO A 107 -12.76 -13.45 -1.75
CA PRO A 107 -12.29 -13.37 -0.36
C PRO A 107 -11.67 -12.01 -0.02
N ALA A 108 -11.00 -11.38 -0.99
CA ALA A 108 -10.40 -10.06 -0.85
C ALA A 108 -11.46 -8.96 -0.79
N ALA A 109 -12.55 -9.10 -1.57
CA ALA A 109 -13.69 -8.20 -1.51
C ALA A 109 -14.35 -8.23 -0.13
N GLU A 110 -14.53 -9.41 0.46
CA GLU A 110 -15.08 -9.57 1.81
C GLU A 110 -14.21 -8.92 2.87
N GLU A 111 -12.89 -9.14 2.81
CA GLU A 111 -11.94 -8.48 3.71
C GLU A 111 -12.04 -6.95 3.61
N LEU A 112 -12.05 -6.41 2.38
CA LEU A 112 -12.18 -4.98 2.14
C LEU A 112 -13.49 -4.43 2.70
N ALA A 113 -14.63 -5.10 2.47
CA ALA A 113 -15.93 -4.65 2.96
C ALA A 113 -16.01 -4.69 4.49
N LEU A 114 -15.49 -5.74 5.14
CA LEU A 114 -15.41 -5.83 6.61
C LEU A 114 -14.61 -4.66 7.19
N ARG A 115 -13.49 -4.31 6.56
CA ARG A 115 -12.65 -3.19 6.97
C ARG A 115 -13.34 -1.85 6.72
N GLU A 116 -13.95 -1.64 5.55
CA GLU A 116 -14.70 -0.41 5.20
C GLU A 116 -15.91 -0.17 6.11
N ALA A 117 -16.54 -1.25 6.61
CA ALA A 117 -17.60 -1.17 7.60
C ALA A 117 -17.10 -0.79 9.00
N ARG A 118 -15.87 -1.18 9.40
CA ARG A 118 -15.30 -0.86 10.72
C ARG A 118 -14.58 0.48 10.77
N LEU A 119 -13.89 0.82 9.69
CA LEU A 119 -12.94 1.92 9.65
C LEU A 119 -13.30 2.88 8.51
N ARG A 120 -13.08 4.16 8.76
CA ARG A 120 -13.11 5.20 7.73
C ARG A 120 -11.67 5.44 7.29
N TYR A 121 -11.44 5.31 5.98
CA TYR A 121 -10.16 5.58 5.35
C TYR A 121 -10.37 6.39 4.07
N ASP A 122 -9.75 7.57 4.02
CA ASP A 122 -9.87 8.58 2.95
C ASP A 122 -8.76 8.47 1.89
N GLY A 123 -7.90 7.45 1.97
CA GLY A 123 -6.75 7.29 1.06
C GLY A 123 -5.52 8.10 1.47
N ARG A 124 -5.57 8.88 2.56
CA ARG A 124 -4.46 9.75 2.97
C ARG A 124 -4.09 9.58 4.44
N ARG A 125 -5.06 9.59 5.34
CA ARG A 125 -4.83 9.58 6.79
C ARG A 125 -4.91 8.16 7.36
N THR A 126 -4.35 7.95 8.54
CA THR A 126 -4.49 6.68 9.26
C THR A 126 -5.97 6.30 9.39
N PRO A 127 -6.37 5.05 9.04
CA PRO A 127 -7.75 4.60 9.19
C PRO A 127 -8.27 4.80 10.61
N ARG A 128 -9.49 5.36 10.75
CA ARG A 128 -10.10 5.63 12.07
C ARG A 128 -11.35 4.80 12.29
N PRO A 129 -11.65 4.36 13.53
CA PRO A 129 -12.90 3.69 13.86
C PRO A 129 -14.12 4.50 13.46
N ARG A 130 -15.12 3.82 12.88
CA ARG A 130 -16.44 4.42 12.60
C ARG A 130 -17.29 4.43 13.87
N ARG A 131 -17.91 5.57 14.16
CA ARG A 131 -18.84 5.77 15.28
C ARG A 131 -20.32 5.66 14.88
N VAL A 132 -20.59 5.61 13.58
CA VAL A 132 -21.95 5.51 13.01
C VAL A 132 -22.06 4.23 12.19
N PRO A 133 -23.25 3.59 12.14
CA PRO A 133 -23.49 2.41 11.32
C PRO A 133 -23.07 2.61 9.86
N ALA A 134 -22.50 1.58 9.25
CA ALA A 134 -22.03 1.64 7.87
C ALA A 134 -22.26 0.32 7.14
N VAL A 135 -22.46 0.41 5.83
CA VAL A 135 -22.67 -0.73 4.94
C VAL A 135 -21.57 -0.73 3.88
N GLY A 136 -20.85 -1.85 3.74
CA GLY A 136 -19.91 -2.14 2.66
C GLY A 136 -20.43 -3.29 1.80
N ARG A 137 -20.19 -3.28 0.48
CA ARG A 137 -20.60 -4.34 -0.45
C ARG A 137 -19.38 -5.08 -0.99
N ALA A 138 -19.48 -6.40 -1.12
CA ALA A 138 -18.43 -7.29 -1.62
C ALA A 138 -19.01 -8.46 -2.41
N GLY A 139 -18.95 -8.43 -3.74
CA GLY A 139 -19.14 -9.63 -4.58
C GLY A 139 -20.38 -10.48 -4.26
N GLY A 140 -21.51 -9.84 -3.93
CA GLY A 140 -22.75 -10.48 -3.51
C GLY A 140 -23.05 -10.38 -2.01
N ALA A 141 -22.04 -10.21 -1.15
CA ALA A 141 -22.20 -10.00 0.29
C ALA A 141 -22.28 -8.51 0.67
N VAL A 142 -22.93 -8.24 1.80
CA VAL A 142 -23.06 -6.92 2.42
C VAL A 142 -22.51 -6.98 3.84
N ALA A 143 -21.41 -6.28 4.10
CA ALA A 143 -20.89 -6.08 5.45
C ALA A 143 -21.61 -4.91 6.11
N VAL A 144 -22.30 -5.15 7.22
CA VAL A 144 -23.05 -4.13 7.96
C VAL A 144 -22.44 -3.97 9.35
N GLN A 145 -22.11 -2.74 9.74
CA GLN A 145 -21.74 -2.38 11.11
C GLN A 145 -22.95 -1.81 11.85
N ILE A 146 -23.35 -2.45 12.96
CA ILE A 146 -24.38 -1.96 13.88
C ILE A 146 -23.85 -2.09 15.31
N ALA A 147 -23.93 -1.01 16.10
CA ALA A 147 -23.53 -0.98 17.50
C ALA A 147 -22.12 -1.57 17.78
N GLY A 148 -21.14 -1.24 16.93
CA GLY A 148 -19.75 -1.71 17.07
C GLY A 148 -19.46 -3.12 16.56
N ARG A 149 -20.46 -3.91 16.16
CA ARG A 149 -20.30 -5.25 15.57
C ARG A 149 -20.46 -5.19 14.06
N VAL A 150 -19.62 -5.95 13.33
CA VAL A 150 -19.76 -6.12 11.88
C VAL A 150 -20.26 -7.51 11.55
N ARG A 151 -21.30 -7.59 10.72
CA ARG A 151 -21.88 -8.82 10.19
C ARG A 151 -21.73 -8.84 8.68
N LEU A 152 -21.26 -9.94 8.12
CA LEU A 152 -21.27 -10.18 6.67
C LEU A 152 -22.57 -10.91 6.34
N LEU A 153 -23.41 -10.30 5.51
CA LEU A 153 -24.68 -10.85 5.06
C LEU A 153 -24.52 -11.29 3.60
N ARG A 154 -24.71 -12.58 3.30
CA ARG A 154 -24.87 -13.05 1.92
C ARG A 154 -26.37 -13.23 1.65
N PRO A 155 -26.92 -12.67 0.56
CA PRO A 155 -28.26 -13.02 0.12
C PRO A 155 -28.29 -14.49 -0.27
N ALA A 156 -29.34 -15.20 0.11
CA ALA A 156 -29.55 -16.60 -0.28
C ALA A 156 -29.62 -16.70 -1.82
N PRO A 157 -29.09 -17.77 -2.42
CA PRO A 157 -29.32 -18.04 -3.85
C PRO A 157 -30.83 -18.11 -4.09
N ARG A 158 -31.33 -17.35 -5.07
CA ARG A 158 -32.71 -17.53 -5.53
C ARG A 158 -32.77 -18.83 -6.35
N PRO A 159 -33.78 -19.69 -6.13
CA PRO A 159 -33.94 -20.94 -6.88
C PRO A 159 -34.26 -20.69 -8.35
#